data_AF-A0A2G6N797-F1
#
_entry.id   AF-A0A2G6N797-F1
#
_cell.length_a   1.000
_cell.length_b   1.000
_cell.length_c   1.000
_cell.angle_alpha   90.00
_cell.angle_beta   90.00
_cell.angle_gamma   90.00
#
_symmetry.space_group_name_H-M   'P 1'
#
loop_
_entity.id
_entity.type
_entity.pdbx_description
1 polymer ?
#
loop_
_entity_poly.entity_id
_entity_poly.type
_entity_poly.pdbx_seq_one_letter_code
_entity_poly.pdbx_strand_id
1 'polypeptide(L)'
;MYSSLLDAPVNQELTILAIEKPPLGMWLQRMGLFVGSQLTRHDKEINYHPVRVRGSLGDVVVPAGLGIKIFVHLEDGVKKPLVEMARKEVGHIESMSCGQGCITALAHLGIAENTDVTFIRVLPHMDYITVIDRQERTRLSEGEAARIWGAAEGEEATQFYFATRNKPFLVEEIIGGKKITQHLKTHGVSPGRTLILEAIEQANELHAPGEKHITISSPGGLRLYLNPNQAEQIMVRATASKVAASEAG
;
A
#
# COMPACT_ATOMS: atom_id res chain seq x y z
N MET A 1 -24.12 10.42 18.49
CA MET A 1 -24.48 10.68 17.08
C MET A 1 -24.20 9.41 16.28
N TYR A 2 -25.10 9.02 15.36
CA TYR A 2 -24.96 7.85 14.50
C TYR A 2 -24.65 8.31 13.07
N SER A 3 -23.65 7.73 12.42
CA SER A 3 -23.28 8.09 11.05
C SER A 3 -22.56 6.93 10.37
N SER A 4 -22.34 7.05 9.06
CA SER A 4 -21.31 6.27 8.38
C SER A 4 -19.93 6.62 8.97
N LEU A 5 -18.96 5.71 8.86
CA LEU A 5 -17.57 6.00 9.23
C LEU A 5 -16.97 7.08 8.32
N LEU A 6 -17.44 7.19 7.07
CA LEU A 6 -17.03 8.23 6.13
C LEU A 6 -17.37 9.65 6.61
N ASP A 7 -18.44 9.82 7.37
CA ASP A 7 -18.94 11.10 7.89
C ASP A 7 -18.73 11.26 9.41
N ALA A 8 -18.24 10.22 10.08
CA ALA A 8 -18.03 10.22 11.53
C ALA A 8 -17.00 11.28 11.97
N PRO A 9 -17.11 11.84 13.19
CA PRO A 9 -16.11 12.77 13.68
C PRO A 9 -14.71 12.12 13.73
N VAL A 10 -13.70 12.92 13.41
CA VAL A 10 -12.29 12.55 13.53
C VAL A 10 -11.80 12.74 14.96
N ASN A 11 -10.78 12.00 15.34
CA ASN A 11 -10.09 12.03 16.63
C ASN A 11 -11.04 11.81 17.83
N GLN A 12 -12.13 11.07 17.61
CA GLN A 12 -13.07 10.65 18.63
C GLN A 12 -13.19 9.13 18.65
N GLU A 13 -13.51 8.58 19.81
CA GLU A 13 -13.80 7.16 19.95
C GLU A 13 -15.18 6.84 19.32
N LEU A 14 -15.17 5.84 18.45
CA LEU A 14 -16.32 5.36 17.70
C LEU A 14 -16.55 3.89 18.03
N THR A 15 -17.81 3.48 18.15
CA THR A 15 -18.20 2.06 18.24
C THR A 15 -18.80 1.60 16.91
N ILE A 16 -18.34 0.47 16.37
CA ILE A 16 -18.95 -0.17 15.20
C ILE A 16 -20.33 -0.72 15.58
N LEU A 17 -21.36 -0.37 14.82
CA LEU A 17 -22.73 -0.83 15.04
C LEU A 17 -23.18 -1.85 14.00
N ALA A 18 -22.77 -1.65 12.76
CA ALA A 18 -23.11 -2.53 11.66
C ALA A 18 -22.07 -2.40 10.54
N ILE A 19 -21.94 -3.46 9.77
CA ILE A 19 -21.14 -3.49 8.54
C ILE A 19 -22.07 -4.03 7.45
N GLU A 20 -22.41 -3.20 6.47
CA GLU A 20 -23.51 -3.47 5.55
C GLU A 20 -23.24 -4.64 4.61
N LYS A 21 -21.99 -4.79 4.16
CA LYS A 21 -21.62 -5.83 3.20
C LYS A 21 -20.91 -7.01 3.88
N PRO A 22 -21.42 -8.25 3.72
CA PRO A 22 -20.80 -9.43 4.33
C PRO A 22 -19.31 -9.63 3.98
N PRO A 23 -18.84 -9.42 2.73
CA PRO A 23 -17.40 -9.54 2.43
C PRO A 23 -16.52 -8.57 3.21
N LEU A 24 -16.97 -7.33 3.38
CA LEU A 24 -16.27 -6.34 4.19
C LEU A 24 -16.28 -6.73 5.67
N GLY A 25 -17.42 -7.22 6.16
CA GLY A 25 -17.58 -7.72 7.52
C GLY A 25 -16.62 -8.87 7.84
N MET A 26 -16.55 -9.88 6.96
CA MET A 26 -15.63 -11.01 7.13
C MET A 26 -14.16 -10.57 7.11
N TRP A 27 -13.79 -9.64 6.23
CA TRP A 27 -12.43 -9.10 6.19
C TRP A 27 -12.09 -8.33 7.48
N LEU A 28 -12.97 -7.45 7.96
CA LEU A 28 -12.78 -6.73 9.22
C LEU A 28 -12.67 -7.69 10.42
N GLN A 29 -13.47 -8.77 10.45
CA GLN A 29 -13.40 -9.79 11.49
C GLN A 29 -12.05 -10.52 11.49
N ARG A 30 -11.49 -10.87 10.32
CA ARG A 30 -10.12 -11.41 10.22
C ARG A 30 -9.08 -10.45 10.79
N MET A 31 -9.29 -9.14 10.62
CA MET A 31 -8.44 -8.11 11.20
C MET A 31 -8.67 -7.88 12.70
N GLY A 32 -9.66 -8.54 13.32
CA GLY A 32 -9.99 -8.39 14.74
C GLY A 32 -10.99 -7.27 15.04
N LEU A 33 -11.71 -6.77 14.03
CA LEU A 33 -12.76 -5.77 14.17
C LEU A 33 -14.14 -6.41 13.99
N PHE A 34 -15.00 -6.21 14.99
CA PHE A 34 -16.34 -6.79 15.06
C PHE A 34 -17.38 -5.68 15.28
N VAL A 35 -18.65 -6.01 15.08
CA VAL A 35 -19.73 -5.17 15.63
C VAL A 35 -19.55 -5.08 17.14
N GLY A 36 -19.58 -3.86 17.68
CA GLY A 36 -19.26 -3.55 19.08
C GLY A 36 -17.81 -3.12 19.32
N SER A 37 -16.88 -3.32 18.37
CA SER A 37 -15.49 -2.88 18.52
C SER A 37 -15.38 -1.35 18.57
N GLN A 38 -14.41 -0.87 19.35
CA GLN A 38 -14.00 0.52 19.39
C GLN A 38 -12.94 0.82 18.33
N LEU A 39 -13.03 1.99 17.73
CA LEU A 39 -12.03 2.54 16.81
C LEU A 39 -11.97 4.06 16.91
N THR A 40 -10.89 4.64 16.40
CA THR A 40 -10.75 6.09 16.20
C THR A 40 -10.55 6.35 14.71
N ARG A 41 -11.30 7.29 14.15
CA ARG A 41 -11.05 7.84 12.81
C ARG A 41 -10.06 8.99 12.92
N HIS A 42 -9.01 9.01 12.10
CA HIS A 42 -7.99 10.06 12.13
C HIS A 42 -8.22 11.11 11.04
N ASP A 43 -7.79 12.35 11.30
CA ASP A 43 -7.96 13.49 10.40
C ASP A 43 -6.99 13.49 9.22
N LYS A 44 -5.74 13.05 9.40
CA LYS A 44 -4.74 12.73 8.38
C LYS A 44 -3.44 12.20 9.00
N GLU A 45 -3.17 10.93 8.77
CA GLU A 45 -1.81 10.39 8.82
C GLU A 45 -1.78 9.14 7.93
N ILE A 46 -1.15 9.26 6.77
CA ILE A 46 -0.78 8.12 5.95
C ILE A 46 0.72 8.24 5.73
N ASN A 47 1.50 7.30 6.26
CA ASN A 47 2.89 7.13 5.87
C ASN A 47 2.89 6.53 4.47
N TYR A 48 2.88 7.40 3.46
CA TYR A 48 2.71 7.01 2.05
C TYR A 48 4.06 6.97 1.36
N HIS A 49 4.91 6.01 1.76
CA HIS A 49 6.21 5.82 1.12
C HIS A 49 6.31 4.41 0.52
N PRO A 50 7.00 4.27 -0.62
CA PRO A 50 7.39 2.96 -1.12
C PRO A 50 8.34 2.31 -0.12
N VAL A 51 8.29 0.99 -0.07
CA VAL A 51 9.08 0.22 0.91
C VAL A 51 9.83 -0.88 0.21
N ARG A 52 11.05 -1.14 0.69
CA ARG A 52 11.79 -2.35 0.33
C ARG A 52 11.53 -3.40 1.39
N VAL A 53 11.16 -4.58 0.95
CA VAL A 53 10.90 -5.74 1.81
C VAL A 53 11.56 -6.97 1.21
N ARG A 54 11.74 -7.99 2.03
CA ARG A 54 12.13 -9.33 1.57
C ARG A 54 10.91 -10.24 1.67
N GLY A 55 10.44 -10.71 0.53
CA GLY A 55 9.43 -11.75 0.41
C GLY A 55 10.06 -13.12 0.15
N SER A 56 9.22 -14.08 -0.26
CA SER A 56 9.67 -15.46 -0.53
C SER A 56 10.58 -15.58 -1.75
N LEU A 57 10.52 -14.62 -2.68
CA LEU A 57 11.35 -14.57 -3.90
C LEU A 57 12.53 -13.59 -3.79
N GLY A 58 12.82 -13.09 -2.58
CA GLY A 58 13.92 -12.17 -2.32
C GLY A 58 13.49 -10.73 -2.08
N ASP A 59 14.39 -9.79 -2.35
CA ASP A 59 14.18 -8.37 -2.09
C ASP A 59 13.35 -7.73 -3.19
N VAL A 60 12.27 -7.07 -2.81
CA VAL A 60 11.37 -6.37 -3.73
C VAL A 60 11.01 -4.99 -3.21
N VAL A 61 10.67 -4.10 -4.14
CA VAL A 61 10.08 -2.80 -3.85
C VAL A 61 8.57 -2.86 -4.01
N VAL A 62 7.86 -2.49 -2.95
CA VAL A 62 6.41 -2.40 -2.93
C VAL A 62 6.03 -0.92 -2.97
N PRO A 63 5.35 -0.45 -4.04
CA PRO A 63 4.83 0.90 -4.10
C PRO A 63 3.89 1.20 -2.93
N ALA A 64 3.90 2.44 -2.41
CA ALA A 64 3.11 2.86 -1.26
C ALA A 64 1.62 2.46 -1.36
N GLY A 65 1.01 2.67 -2.54
CA GLY A 65 -0.39 2.33 -2.79
C GLY A 65 -0.71 0.83 -2.76
N LEU A 66 0.27 -0.05 -2.92
CA LEU A 66 0.11 -1.48 -2.62
C LEU A 66 0.40 -1.77 -1.15
N GLY A 67 1.46 -1.17 -0.60
CA GLY A 67 1.90 -1.40 0.77
C GLY A 67 0.83 -1.09 1.82
N ILE A 68 0.03 -0.05 1.63
CA ILE A 68 -1.10 0.27 2.52
C ILE A 68 -2.24 -0.77 2.51
N LYS A 69 -2.27 -1.65 1.49
CA LYS A 69 -3.28 -2.68 1.30
C LYS A 69 -2.82 -4.05 1.77
N ILE A 70 -1.60 -4.17 2.25
CA ILE A 70 -0.99 -5.42 2.72
C ILE A 70 -0.92 -5.33 4.23
N PHE A 71 -1.55 -6.28 4.93
CA PHE A 71 -1.56 -6.33 6.38
C PHE A 71 -0.66 -7.44 6.86
N VAL A 72 0.26 -7.06 7.73
CA VAL A 72 1.24 -7.97 8.33
C VAL A 72 0.86 -8.20 9.78
N HIS A 73 0.89 -9.45 10.17
CA HIS A 73 0.71 -9.88 11.55
C HIS A 73 2.07 -10.29 12.09
N LEU A 74 2.44 -9.65 13.19
CA LEU A 74 3.73 -9.81 13.85
C LEU A 74 3.63 -10.86 14.96
N GLU A 75 4.78 -11.36 15.40
CA GLU A 75 4.85 -12.37 16.47
C GLU A 75 4.29 -11.88 17.80
N ASP A 76 4.31 -10.57 18.06
CA ASP A 76 3.74 -9.94 19.27
C ASP A 76 2.21 -9.80 19.22
N GLY A 77 1.56 -10.30 18.16
CA GLY A 77 0.12 -10.23 17.95
C GLY A 77 -0.37 -8.92 17.32
N VAL A 78 0.52 -7.95 17.09
CA VAL A 78 0.14 -6.69 16.44
C VAL A 78 -0.09 -6.93 14.95
N LYS A 79 -1.17 -6.36 14.43
CA LYS A 79 -1.47 -6.31 12.99
C LYS A 79 -1.32 -4.88 12.50
N LYS A 80 -0.51 -4.66 11.47
CA LYS A 80 -0.30 -3.33 10.90
C LYS A 80 -0.10 -3.39 9.38
N PRO A 81 -0.33 -2.29 8.64
CA PRO A 81 -0.02 -2.20 7.22
C PRO A 81 1.49 -2.37 6.98
N LEU A 82 1.88 -2.95 5.84
CA LEU A 82 3.28 -3.19 5.49
C LEU A 82 4.14 -1.92 5.56
N VAL A 83 3.56 -0.77 5.20
CA VAL A 83 4.25 0.54 5.21
C VAL A 83 4.51 1.10 6.62
N GLU A 84 3.90 0.51 7.64
CA GLU A 84 4.09 0.92 9.05
C GLU A 84 5.05 0.00 9.80
N MET A 85 5.60 -1.01 9.14
CA MET A 85 6.58 -1.88 9.77
C MET A 85 7.89 -1.15 10.06
N ALA A 86 8.53 -1.54 11.14
CA ALA A 86 9.83 -1.04 11.53
C ALA A 86 10.96 -1.77 10.78
N ARG A 87 12.12 -1.12 10.67
CA ARG A 87 13.32 -1.73 10.07
C ARG A 87 13.68 -3.04 10.79
N LYS A 88 13.86 -4.11 10.01
CA LYS A 88 14.13 -5.50 10.44
C LYS A 88 12.97 -6.21 11.13
N GLU A 89 11.79 -5.59 11.20
CA GLU A 89 10.60 -6.26 11.71
C GLU A 89 10.21 -7.41 10.76
N VAL A 90 9.77 -8.51 11.33
CA VAL A 90 9.39 -9.75 10.63
C VAL A 90 7.97 -10.12 11.05
N GLY A 91 7.18 -10.57 10.09
CA GLY A 91 5.86 -11.15 10.34
C GLY A 91 5.37 -11.87 9.10
N HIS A 92 4.13 -12.35 9.13
CA HIS A 92 3.50 -12.97 7.98
C HIS A 92 2.41 -12.08 7.38
N ILE A 93 2.17 -12.22 6.09
CA ILE A 93 1.06 -11.52 5.42
C ILE A 93 -0.26 -12.16 5.86
N GLU A 94 -1.04 -11.42 6.65
CA GLU A 94 -2.31 -11.89 7.20
C GLU A 94 -3.46 -11.76 6.18
N SER A 95 -3.52 -10.62 5.49
CA SER A 95 -4.52 -10.35 4.47
C SER A 95 -4.13 -9.21 3.53
N MET A 96 -4.87 -9.08 2.43
CA MET A 96 -4.78 -7.93 1.52
C MET A 96 -6.15 -7.31 1.26
N SER A 97 -6.26 -5.98 1.24
CA SER A 97 -7.50 -5.24 0.96
C SER A 97 -7.66 -4.85 -0.52
N CYS A 98 -7.05 -5.59 -1.44
CA CYS A 98 -7.04 -5.28 -2.87
C CYS A 98 -7.69 -6.36 -3.75
N GLY A 99 -8.08 -6.00 -4.97
CA GLY A 99 -8.70 -6.93 -5.92
C GLY A 99 -7.71 -7.94 -6.51
N GLN A 100 -8.23 -8.96 -7.20
CA GLN A 100 -7.45 -10.10 -7.70
C GLN A 100 -6.18 -9.73 -8.47
N GLY A 101 -6.24 -8.73 -9.37
CA GLY A 101 -5.06 -8.31 -10.13
C GLY A 101 -3.94 -7.74 -9.27
N CYS A 102 -4.26 -7.14 -8.13
CA CYS A 102 -3.26 -6.70 -7.15
C CYS A 102 -2.68 -7.89 -6.37
N ILE A 103 -3.51 -8.87 -5.99
CA ILE A 103 -3.05 -10.10 -5.33
C ILE A 103 -2.08 -10.87 -6.24
N THR A 104 -2.44 -11.07 -7.51
CA THR A 104 -1.57 -11.73 -8.50
C THR A 104 -0.26 -10.97 -8.69
N ALA A 105 -0.32 -9.64 -8.78
CA ALA A 105 0.85 -8.79 -8.89
C ALA A 105 1.80 -8.89 -7.68
N LEU A 106 1.25 -8.97 -6.46
CA LEU A 106 2.05 -9.12 -5.25
C LEU A 106 2.65 -10.52 -5.13
N ALA A 107 1.90 -11.56 -5.51
CA ALA A 107 2.41 -12.93 -5.53
C ALA A 107 3.60 -13.07 -6.49
N HIS A 108 3.58 -12.38 -7.63
CA HIS A 108 4.72 -12.30 -8.56
C HIS A 108 5.97 -11.68 -7.92
N LEU A 109 5.79 -10.81 -6.92
CA LEU A 109 6.88 -10.20 -6.14
C LEU A 109 7.25 -11.03 -4.89
N GLY A 110 6.73 -12.25 -4.75
CA GLY A 110 6.97 -13.09 -3.58
C GLY A 110 6.23 -12.64 -2.32
N ILE A 111 5.14 -11.89 -2.47
CA ILE A 111 4.28 -11.40 -1.39
C ILE A 111 2.89 -12.03 -1.53
N ALA A 112 2.57 -13.02 -0.70
CA ALA A 112 1.29 -13.71 -0.73
C ALA A 112 0.72 -13.90 0.69
N GLU A 113 -0.59 -14.15 0.83
CA GLU A 113 -1.15 -14.45 2.17
C GLU A 113 -0.48 -15.69 2.78
N ASN A 114 -0.27 -15.64 4.10
CA ASN A 114 0.40 -16.65 4.91
C ASN A 114 1.88 -16.90 4.55
N THR A 115 2.55 -15.95 3.89
CA THR A 115 4.00 -15.99 3.69
C THR A 115 4.70 -14.99 4.60
N ASP A 116 5.92 -15.32 5.02
CA ASP A 116 6.76 -14.41 5.78
C ASP A 116 7.21 -13.20 4.95
N VAL A 117 7.39 -12.08 5.62
CA VAL A 117 7.95 -10.86 5.06
C VAL A 117 8.89 -10.21 6.08
N THR A 118 10.04 -9.74 5.63
CA THR A 118 10.93 -8.90 6.43
C THR A 118 10.95 -7.49 5.89
N PHE A 119 10.71 -6.51 6.76
CA PHE A 119 10.79 -5.12 6.39
C PHE A 119 12.25 -4.64 6.36
N ILE A 120 12.71 -4.13 5.21
CA ILE A 120 14.10 -3.69 5.05
C ILE A 120 14.21 -2.20 5.35
N ARG A 121 13.46 -1.35 4.64
CA ARG A 121 13.47 0.12 4.82
C ARG A 121 12.36 0.80 4.04
N VAL A 122 12.02 2.01 4.51
CA VAL A 122 11.31 3.02 3.72
C VAL A 122 12.23 3.57 2.62
N LEU A 123 11.67 3.84 1.45
CA LEU A 123 12.36 4.42 0.30
C LEU A 123 11.88 5.85 0.05
N PRO A 124 12.77 6.76 -0.37
CA PRO A 124 12.39 8.11 -0.77
C PRO A 124 11.63 8.09 -2.10
N HIS A 125 10.86 9.14 -2.36
CA HIS A 125 10.24 9.36 -3.68
C HIS A 125 11.30 9.84 -4.67
N MET A 126 11.37 9.19 -5.83
CA MET A 126 12.42 9.38 -6.82
C MET A 126 11.85 9.25 -8.23
N ASP A 127 12.35 10.09 -9.13
CA ASP A 127 12.04 10.07 -10.55
C ASP A 127 13.11 9.28 -11.31
N TYR A 128 12.68 8.28 -12.09
CA TYR A 128 13.49 7.44 -12.95
C TYR A 128 13.44 7.97 -14.37
N ILE A 129 14.50 8.70 -14.75
CA ILE A 129 14.66 9.23 -16.09
C ILE A 129 15.02 8.09 -17.03
N THR A 130 14.13 7.80 -17.97
CA THR A 130 14.17 6.58 -18.77
C THR A 130 14.07 6.90 -20.25
N VAL A 131 14.93 6.27 -21.06
CA VAL A 131 14.82 6.30 -22.52
C VAL A 131 14.25 4.98 -23.02
N ILE A 132 13.21 5.08 -23.86
CA ILE A 132 12.50 3.95 -24.47
C ILE A 132 13.00 3.78 -25.90
N ASP A 133 13.46 2.56 -26.22
CA ASP A 133 13.97 2.15 -27.53
C ASP A 133 14.99 3.12 -28.14
N ARG A 134 15.76 3.83 -27.29
CA ARG A 134 16.75 4.86 -27.68
C ARG A 134 16.15 6.06 -28.45
N GLN A 135 14.84 6.30 -28.33
CA GLN A 135 14.14 7.35 -29.08
C GLN A 135 13.42 8.34 -28.18
N GLU A 136 12.62 7.83 -27.25
CA GLU A 136 11.72 8.65 -26.44
C GLU A 136 12.21 8.72 -25.00
N ARG A 137 12.28 9.93 -24.44
CA ARG A 137 12.64 10.12 -23.03
C ARG A 137 11.37 10.34 -22.22
N THR A 138 11.21 9.55 -21.17
CA THR A 138 10.10 9.64 -20.21
C THR A 138 10.64 9.73 -18.78
N ARG A 139 9.74 10.08 -17.87
CA ARG A 139 9.99 10.10 -16.43
C ARG A 139 9.00 9.15 -15.78
N LEU A 140 9.51 8.20 -15.02
CA LEU A 140 8.71 7.23 -14.28
C LEU A 140 8.89 7.49 -12.79
N SER A 141 7.81 7.48 -12.03
CA SER A 141 7.90 7.45 -10.56
C SER A 141 8.55 6.15 -10.07
N GLU A 142 9.03 6.14 -8.83
CA GLU A 142 9.57 4.91 -8.24
C GLU A 142 8.52 3.79 -8.14
N GLY A 143 7.25 4.16 -7.96
CA GLY A 143 6.13 3.23 -7.93
C GLY A 143 5.82 2.60 -9.29
N GLU A 144 6.08 3.33 -10.38
CA GLU A 144 5.99 2.83 -11.74
C GLU A 144 7.17 1.95 -12.11
N ALA A 145 8.40 2.39 -11.80
CA ALA A 145 9.61 1.60 -12.01
C ALA A 145 9.56 0.26 -11.28
N ALA A 146 8.99 0.21 -10.07
CA ALA A 146 8.77 -1.02 -9.32
C ALA A 146 7.71 -1.95 -9.94
N ARG A 147 6.91 -1.49 -10.89
CA ARG A 147 5.87 -2.31 -11.56
C ARG A 147 6.29 -2.82 -12.92
N ILE A 148 7.44 -2.42 -13.43
CA ILE A 148 7.95 -2.91 -14.70
C ILE A 148 8.85 -4.10 -14.38
N TRP A 149 8.56 -5.25 -14.97
CA TRP A 149 9.34 -6.48 -14.80
C TRP A 149 10.07 -6.83 -16.09
N GLY A 150 11.28 -7.32 -15.97
CA GLY A 150 12.11 -7.68 -17.10
C GLY A 150 13.57 -7.88 -16.72
N ALA A 151 14.46 -7.89 -17.70
CA ALA A 151 15.86 -8.22 -17.47
C ALA A 151 16.79 -7.35 -18.32
N ALA A 152 18.00 -7.11 -17.81
CA ALA A 152 19.12 -6.73 -18.65
C ALA A 152 19.75 -7.99 -19.28
N GLU A 153 20.48 -7.81 -20.37
CA GLU A 153 21.13 -8.93 -21.06
C GLU A 153 22.09 -9.69 -20.12
N GLY A 154 21.85 -11.00 -19.95
CA GLY A 154 22.64 -11.86 -19.09
C GLY A 154 22.39 -11.71 -17.58
N GLU A 155 21.38 -10.94 -17.18
CA GLU A 155 20.95 -10.77 -15.79
C GLU A 155 19.60 -11.48 -15.54
N GLU A 156 19.34 -11.89 -14.31
CA GLU A 156 18.05 -12.44 -13.89
C GLU A 156 16.94 -11.39 -13.96
N ALA A 157 15.72 -11.83 -14.23
CA ALA A 157 14.58 -10.93 -14.31
C ALA A 157 14.27 -10.30 -12.94
N THR A 158 13.98 -9.00 -12.95
CA THR A 158 13.74 -8.19 -11.75
C THR A 158 12.85 -6.98 -12.07
N GLN A 159 12.61 -6.14 -11.06
CA GLN A 159 11.91 -4.88 -11.23
C GLN A 159 12.86 -3.85 -11.90
N PHE A 160 12.35 -3.05 -12.84
CA PHE A 160 13.12 -1.95 -13.45
C PHE A 160 13.65 -0.95 -12.41
N TYR A 161 13.01 -0.87 -11.24
CA TYR A 161 13.54 -0.17 -10.07
C TYR A 161 15.01 -0.51 -9.76
N PHE A 162 15.42 -1.78 -9.97
CA PHE A 162 16.78 -2.28 -9.76
C PHE A 162 17.66 -2.24 -11.01
N ALA A 163 17.19 -1.66 -12.12
CA ALA A 163 17.94 -1.62 -13.35
C ALA A 163 19.27 -0.88 -13.19
N THR A 164 20.29 -1.38 -13.87
CA THR A 164 21.59 -0.73 -13.91
C THR A 164 21.56 0.45 -14.88
N ARG A 165 22.10 1.60 -14.46
CA ARG A 165 22.20 2.80 -15.28
C ARG A 165 22.89 2.52 -16.62
N ASN A 166 22.36 3.09 -17.70
CA ASN A 166 22.86 2.99 -19.07
C ASN A 166 22.91 1.56 -19.65
N LYS A 167 22.30 0.58 -18.99
CA LYS A 167 22.12 -0.76 -19.56
C LYS A 167 20.73 -0.91 -20.18
N PRO A 168 20.61 -1.57 -21.36
CA PRO A 168 19.32 -1.98 -21.89
C PRO A 168 18.60 -2.94 -20.93
N PHE A 169 17.33 -2.67 -20.69
CA PHE A 169 16.43 -3.50 -19.89
C PHE A 169 15.22 -3.86 -20.75
N LEU A 170 15.07 -5.14 -21.08
CA LEU A 170 13.94 -5.63 -21.86
C LEU A 170 12.73 -5.80 -20.95
N VAL A 171 11.63 -5.11 -21.25
CA VAL A 171 10.37 -5.25 -20.52
C VAL A 171 9.71 -6.56 -20.91
N GLU A 172 9.49 -7.43 -19.93
CA GLU A 172 8.77 -8.70 -20.10
C GLU A 172 7.31 -8.56 -19.71
N GLU A 173 7.05 -7.86 -18.60
CA GLU A 173 5.71 -7.72 -18.04
C GLU A 173 5.52 -6.37 -17.32
N ILE A 174 4.27 -5.94 -17.18
CA ILE A 174 3.88 -4.86 -16.26
C ILE A 174 3.04 -5.44 -15.12
N ILE A 175 3.60 -5.42 -13.92
CA ILE A 175 3.02 -5.92 -12.67
C ILE A 175 1.95 -4.96 -12.13
N GLY A 176 0.70 -5.35 -12.26
CA GLY A 176 -0.43 -4.63 -11.65
C GLY A 176 -1.76 -4.82 -12.35
N GLY A 177 -2.77 -4.07 -11.89
CA GLY A 177 -4.09 -4.08 -12.50
C GLY A 177 -4.17 -3.23 -13.79
N LYS A 178 -5.26 -3.41 -14.54
CA LYS A 178 -5.51 -2.75 -15.84
C LYS A 178 -5.19 -1.25 -15.88
N LYS A 179 -5.51 -0.51 -14.81
CA LYS A 179 -5.28 0.96 -14.74
C LYS A 179 -3.80 1.31 -14.89
N ILE A 180 -2.91 0.66 -14.15
CA ILE A 180 -1.48 0.99 -14.20
C ILE A 180 -0.83 0.44 -15.47
N THR A 181 -1.26 -0.73 -15.93
CA THR A 181 -0.82 -1.26 -17.24
C THR A 181 -1.18 -0.31 -18.38
N GLN A 182 -2.39 0.26 -18.37
CA GLN A 182 -2.80 1.22 -19.39
C GLN A 182 -2.04 2.54 -19.27
N HIS A 183 -1.82 3.02 -18.05
CA HIS A 183 -1.04 4.23 -17.80
C HIS A 183 0.40 4.10 -18.32
N LEU A 184 1.11 3.03 -17.99
CA LEU A 184 2.47 2.80 -18.47
C LEU A 184 2.53 2.67 -19.99
N LYS A 185 1.53 2.03 -20.61
CA LYS A 185 1.40 1.99 -22.08
C LYS A 185 1.25 3.39 -22.69
N THR A 186 0.52 4.30 -22.06
CA THR A 186 0.43 5.70 -22.53
C THR A 186 1.74 6.47 -22.40
N HIS A 187 2.65 6.02 -21.53
CA HIS A 187 4.03 6.52 -21.41
C HIS A 187 5.03 5.78 -22.30
N GLY A 188 4.56 4.97 -23.26
CA GLY A 188 5.42 4.21 -24.19
C GLY A 188 5.99 2.91 -23.62
N VAL A 189 5.68 2.57 -22.37
CA VAL A 189 6.19 1.37 -21.70
C VAL A 189 5.25 0.19 -21.94
N SER A 190 5.73 -0.85 -22.60
CA SER A 190 4.99 -2.09 -22.83
C SER A 190 5.93 -3.30 -22.92
N PRO A 191 5.44 -4.53 -22.67
CA PRO A 191 6.20 -5.74 -22.98
C PRO A 191 6.82 -5.72 -24.37
N GLY A 192 8.07 -6.19 -24.48
CA GLY A 192 8.88 -6.19 -25.70
C GLY A 192 9.64 -4.90 -25.97
N ARG A 193 9.40 -3.81 -25.22
CA ARG A 193 10.17 -2.56 -25.32
C ARG A 193 11.47 -2.64 -24.53
N THR A 194 12.47 -1.89 -24.95
CA THR A 194 13.73 -1.73 -24.22
C THR A 194 13.75 -0.39 -23.50
N LEU A 195 14.00 -0.42 -22.20
CA LEU A 195 14.19 0.75 -21.37
C LEU A 195 15.67 0.93 -21.04
N ILE A 196 16.14 2.17 -20.95
CA ILE A 196 17.47 2.51 -20.48
C ILE A 196 17.31 3.54 -19.36
N LEU A 197 17.78 3.20 -18.16
CA LEU A 197 17.83 4.13 -17.04
C LEU A 197 18.98 5.14 -17.23
N GLU A 198 18.66 6.40 -17.47
CA GLU A 198 19.66 7.46 -17.64
C GLU A 198 20.08 8.10 -16.32
N ALA A 199 19.13 8.33 -15.42
CA ALA A 199 19.35 9.00 -14.16
C ALA A 199 18.23 8.69 -13.15
N ILE A 200 18.54 8.85 -11.87
CA ILE A 200 17.57 8.87 -10.78
C ILE A 200 17.67 10.25 -10.13
N GLU A 201 16.54 10.96 -10.07
CA GLU A 201 16.43 12.31 -9.52
C GLU A 201 15.48 12.29 -8.31
N GLN A 202 15.61 13.24 -7.39
CA GLN A 202 14.58 13.40 -6.36
C GLN A 202 13.27 13.83 -7.02
N ALA A 203 12.16 13.24 -6.60
CA ALA A 203 10.85 13.62 -7.12
C ALA A 203 10.57 15.09 -6.79
N ASN A 204 10.22 15.87 -7.81
CA ASN A 204 9.90 17.29 -7.66
C ASN A 204 8.54 17.52 -6.97
N GLU A 205 7.66 16.51 -6.99
CA GLU A 205 6.38 16.50 -6.30
C GLU A 205 6.19 15.15 -5.59
N LEU A 206 5.69 15.18 -4.36
CA LEU A 206 5.24 13.96 -3.70
C LEU A 206 4.09 13.37 -4.51
N HIS A 207 4.25 12.13 -5.00
CA HIS A 207 3.18 11.40 -5.66
C HIS A 207 2.07 11.09 -4.64
N ALA A 208 1.14 12.02 -4.48
CA ALA A 208 0.03 11.88 -3.58
C ALA A 208 -0.83 10.68 -4.02
N PRO A 209 -1.39 9.89 -3.07
CA PRO A 209 -2.32 8.84 -3.43
C PRO A 209 -3.49 9.43 -4.21
N GLY A 210 -3.77 8.90 -5.41
CA GLY A 210 -4.91 9.33 -6.23
C GLY A 210 -6.28 9.03 -5.60
N GLU A 211 -6.33 8.38 -4.44
CA GLU A 211 -7.54 8.04 -3.71
C GLU A 211 -7.42 8.48 -2.24
N LYS A 212 -8.41 9.22 -1.74
CA LYS A 212 -8.48 9.67 -0.35
C LYS A 212 -8.84 8.50 0.54
N HIS A 213 -7.91 8.04 1.37
CA HIS A 213 -8.16 6.97 2.33
C HIS A 213 -8.66 7.54 3.66
N ILE A 214 -9.51 6.77 4.33
CA ILE A 214 -9.94 6.98 5.72
C ILE A 214 -9.04 6.13 6.60
N THR A 215 -8.23 6.79 7.43
CA THR A 215 -7.37 6.11 8.41
C THR A 215 -8.17 5.85 9.68
N ILE A 216 -8.17 4.59 10.12
CA ILE A 216 -8.71 4.21 11.42
C ILE A 216 -7.69 3.44 12.24
N SER A 217 -7.79 3.52 13.56
CA SER A 217 -7.06 2.64 14.47
C SER A 217 -7.97 2.01 15.52
N SER A 218 -7.62 0.83 16.01
CA SER A 218 -8.23 0.22 17.19
C SER A 218 -7.39 0.48 18.45
N PRO A 219 -7.97 0.36 19.66
CA PRO A 219 -7.20 0.41 20.90
C PRO A 219 -6.09 -0.65 21.00
N GLY A 220 -6.24 -1.77 20.27
CA GLY A 220 -5.24 -2.85 20.20
C GLY A 220 -4.09 -2.59 19.21
N GLY A 221 -3.96 -1.37 18.68
CA GLY A 221 -2.87 -0.99 17.79
C GLY A 221 -3.05 -1.36 16.32
N LEU A 222 -4.18 -1.98 15.95
CA LEU A 222 -4.50 -2.21 14.54
C LEU A 222 -4.72 -0.87 13.84
N ARG A 223 -4.09 -0.69 12.67
CA ARG A 223 -4.29 0.47 11.81
C ARG A 223 -4.74 0.04 10.42
N LEU A 224 -5.79 0.66 9.90
CA LEU A 224 -6.36 0.33 8.59
C LEU A 224 -6.54 1.60 7.74
N TYR A 225 -6.37 1.43 6.43
CA TYR A 225 -6.63 2.45 5.41
C TYR A 225 -7.79 1.99 4.55
N LEU A 226 -8.96 2.57 4.77
CA LEU A 226 -10.18 2.23 4.03
C LEU A 226 -10.38 3.21 2.87
N ASN A 227 -10.83 2.72 1.72
CA ASN A 227 -11.34 3.62 0.70
C ASN A 227 -12.71 4.20 1.10
N PRO A 228 -13.19 5.28 0.46
CA PRO A 228 -14.46 5.92 0.81
C PRO A 228 -15.65 4.95 0.74
N ASN A 229 -15.68 4.08 -0.27
CA ASN A 229 -16.76 3.10 -0.45
C ASN A 229 -16.81 2.07 0.69
N GLN A 230 -15.66 1.68 1.25
CA GLN A 230 -15.59 0.79 2.40
C GLN A 230 -16.04 1.52 3.67
N ALA A 231 -15.58 2.76 3.88
CA ALA A 231 -15.94 3.55 5.05
C ALA A 231 -17.44 3.90 5.10
N GLU A 232 -18.05 4.14 3.94
CA GLU A 232 -19.50 4.40 3.85
C GLU A 232 -20.35 3.22 4.34
N GLN A 233 -19.86 1.99 4.14
CA GLN A 233 -20.57 0.74 4.51
C GLN A 233 -20.41 0.35 5.99
N ILE A 234 -19.77 1.17 6.81
CA ILE A 234 -19.53 0.90 8.22
C ILE A 234 -20.31 1.94 9.03
N MET A 235 -21.31 1.48 9.77
CA MET A 235 -22.10 2.34 10.65
C MET A 235 -21.47 2.42 12.02
N VAL A 236 -21.32 3.63 12.54
CA VAL A 236 -20.67 3.89 13.82
C VAL A 236 -21.48 4.82 14.71
N ARG A 237 -21.21 4.77 16.02
CA ARG A 237 -21.65 5.75 17.00
C ARG A 237 -20.46 6.39 17.66
N ALA A 238 -20.42 7.73 17.67
CA ALA A 238 -19.47 8.45 18.52
C ALA A 238 -19.85 8.30 19.99
N THR A 239 -18.89 7.88 20.82
CA THR A 239 -19.03 7.91 22.27
C THR A 239 -18.95 9.37 22.71
N ALA A 240 -19.94 9.86 23.47
CA ALA A 240 -19.87 11.22 24.00
C ALA A 240 -18.62 11.34 24.88
N SER A 241 -17.74 12.28 24.56
CA SER A 241 -16.51 12.49 25.31
C SER A 241 -16.85 12.89 26.76
N LYS A 242 -16.38 12.10 27.74
CA LYS A 242 -16.38 12.52 29.15
C LYS A 242 -15.24 13.53 29.34
N VAL A 243 -15.49 14.80 29.00
CA VAL A 243 -14.63 15.90 29.42
C VAL A 243 -15.51 16.99 30.03
N ALA A 244 -15.53 16.99 31.37
CA ALA A 244 -15.79 18.10 32.31
C ALA A 244 -16.57 17.60 33.55
N ALA A 245 -15.88 16.86 34.42
CA ALA A 245 -16.28 16.68 35.82
C ALA A 245 -15.01 16.55 36.68
N SER A 246 -14.16 17.57 36.61
CA SER A 246 -13.08 17.79 37.58
C SER A 246 -12.76 19.29 37.70
N GLU A 247 -13.79 20.11 37.87
CA GLU A 247 -13.69 21.44 38.46
C GLU A 247 -14.91 21.66 39.37
N ALA A 248 -14.93 20.96 40.50
CA ALA A 248 -15.64 21.30 41.73
C ALA A 248 -15.32 20.22 42.77
N GLY A 249 -14.45 20.56 43.71
CA GLY A 249 -14.02 19.72 44.82
C GLY A 249 -12.81 20.33 45.50
#